data_AF-A0A011P2T3-F1
#
_entry.id   AF-A0A011P2T3-F1
#
_cell.length_a   1.000
_cell.length_b   1.000
_cell.length_c   1.000
_cell.angle_alpha   90.00
_cell.angle_beta   90.00
_cell.angle_gamma   90.00
#
_symmetry.space_group_name_H-M   'P 1'
#
loop_
_entity.id
_entity.type
_entity.pdbx_description
1 polymer ?
#
loop_
_entity_poly.entity_id
_entity_poly.type
_entity_poly.pdbx_seq_one_letter_code
_entity_poly.pdbx_strand_id
1 'polypeptide(L)'
;MVTQLRSDPGSIELRAESDVRREPGKLYLPLLQCADCHTTGWLSRLPSGQSRLSTDLDEIYNTWFSGQQEALRLYSSAGLSRPLCDGLAQRVCTQCGHLQSGPGECAACGHGDLVDVFRVTASRTTTTKAGVSHTWHDPACPACGSKFRQLLLGARNATLGAVTIEQTWASPFNDDKKLIAFSDSVQDAAHRAGFFTARTYLNTVRTGLAQVIDQIATPQCSWNTFLDKSASLWQEKGSPLAMPVERFVSEFIGPNMMWQRDWAVSMQAHDHLPKDSHLPERVRKRLRWQAFAEFTYLSRRGRNLDAIGKATLAPRLEDIERAADALLPVLHEAFGIRHAVRRTVVQWLWGFVCHLRQRGAVAMPELMAYARDGNVFAFTRTQGRGEWLPGMGERTPRPVFLSLGRERGFDHLVNPQAPDRVDRGRNAPAGQSVAARVQAQ
;
A
#
# COMPACT_ATOMS: atom_id res chain seq x y z
N MET A 1 15.00 -7.28 10.19
CA MET A 1 15.15 -6.72 11.55
C MET A 1 14.32 -7.59 12.47
N VAL A 2 14.82 -7.80 13.67
CA VAL A 2 14.14 -8.58 14.70
C VAL A 2 14.04 -7.75 15.97
N THR A 3 13.10 -8.11 16.84
CA THR A 3 13.00 -7.56 18.19
C THR A 3 12.96 -8.68 19.19
N GLN A 4 13.53 -8.44 20.36
CA GLN A 4 13.22 -9.28 21.51
C GLN A 4 11.74 -9.10 21.86
N LEU A 5 11.04 -10.21 22.06
CA LEU A 5 9.69 -10.20 22.60
C LEU A 5 9.76 -9.79 24.08
N ARG A 6 9.13 -8.66 24.42
CA ARG A 6 9.11 -8.09 25.77
C ARG A 6 7.74 -7.56 26.10
N SER A 7 7.38 -7.62 27.39
CA SER A 7 6.12 -7.06 27.91
C SER A 7 6.16 -5.54 28.03
N ASP A 8 7.31 -4.98 28.42
CA ASP A 8 7.53 -3.53 28.46
C ASP A 8 7.89 -2.97 27.08
N PRO A 9 7.00 -2.17 26.45
CA PRO A 9 7.26 -1.57 25.14
C PRO A 9 8.45 -0.62 25.11
N GLY A 10 8.75 0.07 26.23
CA GLY A 10 9.85 1.04 26.32
C GLY A 10 11.23 0.41 26.22
N SER A 11 11.32 -0.91 26.44
CA SER A 11 12.56 -1.68 26.39
C SER A 11 12.76 -2.48 25.09
N ILE A 12 11.84 -2.35 24.12
CA ILE A 12 11.92 -3.04 22.84
C ILE A 12 12.99 -2.36 21.95
N GLU A 13 14.02 -3.12 21.61
CA GLU A 13 15.10 -2.68 20.73
C GLU A 13 15.03 -3.38 19.37
N LEU A 14 15.12 -2.60 18.29
CA LEU A 14 15.26 -3.11 16.93
C LEU A 14 16.71 -3.54 16.71
N ARG A 15 16.94 -4.81 16.35
CA ARG A 15 18.28 -5.32 16.02
C ARG A 15 18.33 -5.89 14.61
N ALA A 16 19.50 -5.80 13.98
CA ALA A 16 19.76 -6.56 12.78
C ALA A 16 19.81 -8.05 13.14
N GLU A 17 19.28 -8.88 12.26
CA GLU A 17 19.25 -10.33 12.46
C GLU A 17 20.66 -10.93 12.57
N SER A 18 21.61 -10.40 11.79
CA SER A 18 23.04 -10.78 11.85
C SER A 18 23.69 -10.55 13.21
N ASP A 19 23.15 -9.63 14.00
CA ASP A 19 23.75 -9.17 15.25
C ASP A 19 23.17 -9.92 16.45
N VAL A 20 22.10 -10.69 16.25
CA VAL A 20 21.46 -11.48 17.29
C VAL A 20 22.15 -12.84 17.38
N ARG A 21 22.89 -13.05 18.47
CA ARG A 21 23.35 -14.39 18.87
C ARG A 21 22.19 -15.14 19.51
N ARG A 22 22.12 -16.46 19.27
CA ARG A 22 21.17 -17.34 19.99
C ARG A 22 21.56 -17.36 21.46
N GLU A 23 20.88 -16.53 22.25
CA GLU A 23 21.06 -16.46 23.70
C GLU A 23 19.92 -17.21 24.41
N PRO A 24 20.24 -18.18 25.27
CA PRO A 24 19.22 -18.87 26.07
C PRO A 24 18.35 -17.86 26.85
N GLY A 25 17.04 -17.98 26.71
CA GLY A 25 16.06 -17.16 27.42
C GLY A 25 15.75 -15.80 26.80
N LYS A 26 16.25 -15.48 25.60
CA LYS A 26 15.81 -14.32 24.83
C LYS A 26 15.16 -14.74 23.52
N LEU A 27 13.89 -14.41 23.36
CA LEU A 27 13.14 -14.71 22.15
C LEU A 27 13.17 -13.53 21.18
N TYR A 28 13.87 -13.67 20.05
CA TYR A 28 13.89 -12.67 18.98
C TYR A 28 13.00 -13.11 17.84
N LEU A 29 12.08 -12.24 17.43
CA LEU A 29 11.14 -12.50 16.35
C LEU A 29 11.23 -11.41 15.26
N PRO A 30 11.07 -11.75 13.98
CA PRO A 30 10.88 -10.76 12.92
C PRO A 30 9.66 -9.89 13.19
N LEU A 31 9.77 -8.61 12.82
CA LEU A 31 8.64 -7.69 12.90
C LEU A 31 7.88 -7.60 11.58
N LEU A 32 6.56 -7.57 11.69
CA LEU A 32 5.64 -7.22 10.61
C LEU A 32 5.02 -5.86 10.90
N GLN A 33 4.91 -5.02 9.88
CA GLN A 33 4.20 -3.75 9.95
C GLN A 33 3.21 -3.63 8.79
N CYS A 34 2.00 -3.19 9.08
CA CYS A 34 1.06 -2.82 8.02
C CYS A 34 1.50 -1.51 7.35
N ALA A 35 1.67 -1.51 6.03
CA ALA A 35 2.01 -0.32 5.25
C ALA A 35 0.95 0.79 5.30
N ASP A 36 -0.27 0.48 5.77
CA ASP A 36 -1.41 1.39 5.70
C ASP A 36 -1.70 2.01 7.07
N CYS A 37 -1.85 1.21 8.13
CA CYS A 37 -2.14 1.71 9.48
C CYS A 37 -0.95 1.64 10.45
N HIS A 38 0.22 1.19 9.99
CA HIS A 38 1.44 1.02 10.79
C HIS A 38 1.33 0.08 11.99
N THR A 39 0.21 -0.64 12.13
CA THR A 39 0.05 -1.69 13.14
C THR A 39 1.17 -2.69 12.98
N THR A 40 1.93 -2.85 14.06
CA THR A 40 3.14 -3.65 14.12
C THR A 40 2.87 -4.89 14.97
N GLY A 41 3.47 -6.00 14.58
CA GLY A 41 3.37 -7.27 15.28
C GLY A 41 4.60 -8.13 15.05
N TRP A 42 4.64 -9.28 15.69
CA TRP A 42 5.70 -10.27 15.53
C TRP A 42 5.26 -11.38 14.57
N LEU A 43 6.23 -11.91 13.83
CA LEU A 43 6.08 -13.08 12.99
C LEU A 43 6.82 -14.26 13.64
N SER A 44 6.19 -15.43 13.61
CA SER A 44 6.82 -16.70 13.97
C SER A 44 6.21 -17.81 13.13
N ARG A 45 6.54 -19.06 13.46
CA ARG A 45 5.90 -20.27 12.96
C ARG A 45 5.33 -21.04 14.15
N LEU A 46 4.12 -21.56 13.98
CA LEU A 46 3.50 -22.47 14.93
C LEU A 46 2.97 -23.72 14.21
N PRO A 47 3.65 -24.86 14.32
CA PRO A 47 3.16 -26.12 13.78
C PRO A 47 1.83 -26.54 14.43
N SER A 48 1.02 -27.28 13.69
CA SER A 48 -0.27 -27.80 14.19
C SER A 48 -0.07 -28.65 15.45
N GLY A 49 -0.93 -28.45 16.46
CA GLY A 49 -0.88 -29.15 17.74
C GLY A 49 0.23 -28.70 18.70
N GLN A 50 1.11 -27.77 18.29
CA GLN A 50 2.13 -27.21 19.17
C GLN A 50 1.65 -25.91 19.82
N SER A 51 2.23 -25.61 20.98
CA SER A 51 2.02 -24.38 21.75
C SER A 51 3.29 -23.54 21.85
N ARG A 52 4.41 -23.99 21.29
CA ARG A 52 5.69 -23.27 21.32
C ARG A 52 6.01 -22.66 19.96
N LEU A 53 6.36 -21.38 19.98
CA LEU A 53 6.82 -20.63 18.81
C LEU A 53 8.17 -21.16 18.31
N SER A 54 8.36 -21.18 16.99
CA SER A 54 9.71 -21.27 16.44
C SER A 54 10.49 -19.98 16.69
N THR A 55 11.78 -20.14 16.94
CA THR A 55 12.77 -19.06 17.05
C THR A 55 13.81 -19.11 15.94
N ASP A 56 13.70 -20.10 15.06
CA ASP A 56 14.59 -20.24 13.92
C ASP A 56 14.14 -19.28 12.80
N LEU A 57 14.94 -18.25 12.54
CA LEU A 57 14.57 -17.18 11.62
C LEU A 57 14.43 -17.69 10.18
N ASP A 58 15.27 -18.62 9.74
CA ASP A 58 15.19 -19.21 8.40
C ASP A 58 13.88 -19.98 8.22
N GLU A 59 13.51 -20.78 9.22
CA GLU A 59 12.22 -21.49 9.25
C GLU A 59 11.04 -20.51 9.18
N ILE A 60 11.08 -19.44 9.97
CA ILE A 60 10.02 -18.42 10.02
C ILE A 60 9.88 -17.72 8.66
N TYR A 61 10.97 -17.26 8.06
CA TYR A 61 10.91 -16.57 6.76
C TYR A 61 10.45 -17.49 5.64
N ASN A 62 10.95 -18.73 5.59
CA ASN A 62 10.55 -19.70 4.58
C ASN A 62 9.04 -19.98 4.68
N THR A 63 8.52 -20.26 5.88
CA THR A 63 7.09 -20.46 6.10
C THR A 63 6.25 -19.24 5.68
N TRP A 64 6.69 -18.03 5.99
CA TRP A 64 6.00 -16.80 5.60
C TRP A 64 5.99 -16.57 4.09
N PHE A 65 7.16 -16.60 3.43
CA PHE A 65 7.27 -16.30 2.00
C PHE A 65 6.70 -17.40 1.10
N SER A 66 6.73 -18.65 1.55
CA SER A 66 5.99 -19.76 0.92
C SER A 66 4.50 -19.72 1.22
N GLY A 67 4.04 -18.81 2.08
CA GLY A 67 2.64 -18.59 2.37
C GLY A 67 1.95 -19.76 3.08
N GLN A 68 2.72 -20.56 3.80
CA GLN A 68 2.24 -21.71 4.58
C GLN A 68 1.25 -21.27 5.67
N GLN A 69 0.33 -22.16 6.04
CA GLN A 69 -0.70 -21.89 7.06
C GLN A 69 -0.12 -21.79 8.48
N GLU A 70 1.05 -22.39 8.71
CA GLU A 70 1.78 -22.38 9.99
C GLU A 70 2.43 -21.03 10.28
N ALA A 71 2.40 -20.08 9.33
CA ALA A 71 2.86 -18.72 9.52
C ALA A 71 2.02 -18.04 10.61
N LEU A 72 2.66 -17.69 11.72
CA LEU A 72 1.99 -17.14 12.89
C LEU A 72 2.25 -15.63 12.99
N ARG A 73 1.18 -14.85 13.05
CA ARG A 73 1.24 -13.42 13.33
C ARG A 73 0.68 -13.14 14.72
N LEU A 74 1.45 -12.42 15.51
CA LEU A 74 1.11 -12.00 16.86
C LEU A 74 1.11 -10.47 16.92
N TYR A 75 0.05 -9.90 17.45
CA TYR A 75 -0.06 -8.45 17.65
C TYR A 75 -0.28 -8.18 19.14
N SER A 76 0.28 -7.11 19.69
CA SER A 76 0.00 -6.74 21.07
C SER A 76 -1.51 -6.50 21.25
N SER A 77 -2.11 -7.12 22.27
CA SER A 77 -3.54 -6.94 22.56
C SER A 77 -3.86 -5.49 22.93
N ALA A 78 -2.93 -4.79 23.60
CA ALA A 78 -3.09 -3.39 23.95
C ALA A 78 -3.19 -2.47 22.72
N GLY A 79 -2.49 -2.82 21.64
CA GLY A 79 -2.48 -2.07 20.38
C GLY A 79 -3.62 -2.43 19.42
N LEU A 80 -4.51 -3.36 19.79
CA LEU A 80 -5.51 -3.93 18.88
C LEU A 80 -6.86 -4.11 19.56
N SER A 81 -7.64 -3.02 19.65
CA SER A 81 -8.93 -3.01 20.36
C SER A 81 -10.06 -3.75 19.64
N ARG A 82 -10.06 -3.73 18.30
CA ARG A 82 -11.12 -4.33 17.46
C ARG A 82 -10.50 -5.01 16.25
N PRO A 83 -10.06 -6.28 16.39
CA PRO A 83 -9.52 -7.03 15.27
C PRO A 83 -10.59 -7.25 14.18
N LEU A 84 -10.20 -7.04 12.93
CA LEU A 84 -11.01 -7.20 11.71
C LEU A 84 -10.74 -8.55 11.01
N CYS A 85 -10.13 -9.50 11.71
CA CYS A 85 -9.94 -10.87 11.26
C CYS A 85 -10.04 -11.84 12.43
N ASP A 86 -10.25 -13.12 12.15
CA ASP A 86 -10.36 -14.15 13.18
C ASP A 86 -9.03 -14.37 13.91
N GLY A 87 -9.11 -14.51 15.23
CA GLY A 87 -7.98 -14.76 16.08
C GLY A 87 -8.36 -15.01 17.52
N LEU A 88 -7.35 -15.25 18.35
CA LEU A 88 -7.49 -15.60 19.76
C LEU A 88 -6.62 -14.66 20.60
N ALA A 89 -7.18 -14.13 21.69
CA ALA A 89 -6.39 -13.49 22.72
C ALA A 89 -5.65 -14.56 23.53
N GLN A 90 -4.32 -14.48 23.57
CA GLN A 90 -3.45 -15.41 24.28
C GLN A 90 -2.30 -14.64 24.92
N ARG A 91 -1.47 -15.36 25.68
CA ARG A 91 -0.24 -14.87 26.27
C ARG A 91 0.93 -15.66 25.72
N VAL A 92 2.02 -14.96 25.38
CA VAL A 92 3.27 -15.57 24.94
C VAL A 92 4.36 -15.34 25.97
N CYS A 93 5.02 -16.40 26.39
CA CYS A 93 6.18 -16.32 27.29
C CYS A 93 7.38 -15.68 26.57
N THR A 94 7.96 -14.63 27.17
CA THR A 94 9.10 -13.90 26.61
C THR A 94 10.40 -14.71 26.61
N GLN A 95 10.48 -15.74 27.44
CA GLN A 95 11.66 -16.60 27.58
C GLN A 95 11.64 -17.82 26.64
N CYS A 96 10.56 -18.61 26.67
CA CYS A 96 10.50 -19.90 25.97
C CYS A 96 9.60 -19.92 24.72
N GLY A 97 8.80 -18.87 24.51
CA GLY A 97 7.87 -18.77 23.39
C GLY A 97 6.65 -19.68 23.51
N HIS A 98 6.27 -20.11 24.71
CA HIS A 98 5.04 -20.88 24.90
C HIS A 98 3.81 -19.96 24.88
N LEU A 99 2.79 -20.34 24.11
CA LEU A 99 1.49 -19.70 24.02
C LEU A 99 0.49 -20.39 24.95
N GLN A 100 -0.19 -19.59 25.77
CA GLN A 100 -1.24 -20.07 26.67
C GLN A 100 -2.40 -19.08 26.73
N SER A 101 -3.59 -19.58 27.05
CA SER A 101 -4.78 -18.73 27.23
C SER A 101 -5.04 -18.37 28.69
N GLY A 102 -4.52 -19.18 29.63
CA GLY A 102 -4.72 -18.99 31.06
C GLY A 102 -3.80 -17.91 31.65
N PRO A 103 -4.24 -17.26 32.75
CA PRO A 103 -3.40 -16.32 33.48
C PRO A 103 -2.29 -17.02 34.27
N GLY A 104 -1.40 -16.22 34.87
CA GLY A 104 -0.31 -16.71 35.70
C GLY A 104 1.00 -16.90 34.93
N GLU A 105 1.90 -17.65 35.53
CA GLU A 105 3.23 -17.96 34.98
C GLU A 105 3.15 -18.89 33.77
N CYS A 106 4.27 -18.99 33.05
CA CYS A 106 4.36 -19.83 31.87
C CYS A 106 4.21 -21.31 32.25
N ALA A 107 3.18 -21.97 31.72
CA ALA A 107 2.90 -23.39 32.00
C ALA A 107 4.03 -24.35 31.58
N ALA A 108 4.92 -23.93 30.68
CA ALA A 108 6.02 -24.76 30.18
C ALA A 108 7.36 -24.56 30.91
N CYS A 109 7.61 -23.39 31.51
CA CYS A 109 8.92 -23.08 32.09
C CYS A 109 8.88 -22.30 33.41
N GLY A 110 7.70 -21.95 33.93
CA GLY A 110 7.55 -21.18 35.17
C GLY A 110 7.94 -19.70 35.06
N HIS A 111 8.27 -19.20 33.86
CA HIS A 111 8.62 -17.79 33.70
C HIS A 111 7.41 -16.88 33.93
N GLY A 112 7.57 -15.84 34.74
CA GLY A 112 6.48 -14.92 35.10
C GLY A 112 6.19 -13.82 34.09
N ASP A 113 7.09 -13.56 33.13
CA ASP A 113 6.92 -12.49 32.14
C ASP A 113 6.28 -13.02 30.84
N LEU A 114 5.02 -12.61 30.61
CA LEU A 114 4.25 -12.99 29.42
C LEU A 114 3.64 -11.74 28.77
N VAL A 115 3.64 -11.72 27.44
CA VAL A 115 3.02 -10.64 26.65
C VAL A 115 1.62 -11.05 26.23
N ASP A 116 0.63 -10.21 26.53
CA ASP A 116 -0.74 -10.36 25.99
C ASP A 116 -0.73 -10.05 24.49
N VAL A 117 -1.11 -11.05 23.69
CA VAL A 117 -1.11 -10.99 22.23
C VAL A 117 -2.43 -11.46 21.64
N PHE A 118 -2.82 -10.80 20.55
CA PHE A 118 -3.78 -11.31 19.61
C PHE A 118 -3.08 -12.19 18.57
N ARG A 119 -3.36 -13.48 18.62
CA ARG A 119 -2.92 -14.46 17.62
C ARG A 119 -3.92 -14.49 16.48
N VAL A 120 -3.46 -14.23 15.26
CA VAL A 120 -4.32 -14.41 14.08
C VAL A 120 -4.48 -15.91 13.77
N THR A 121 -5.72 -16.35 13.56
CA THR A 121 -6.07 -17.72 13.17
C THR A 121 -6.75 -17.80 11.80
N ALA A 122 -7.10 -16.64 11.23
CA ALA A 122 -7.67 -16.56 9.88
C ALA A 122 -6.74 -17.18 8.83
N SER A 123 -7.31 -18.03 7.98
CA SER A 123 -6.65 -18.65 6.83
C SER A 123 -7.51 -18.48 5.58
N ARG A 124 -6.87 -18.55 4.41
CA ARG A 124 -7.52 -18.45 3.11
C ARG A 124 -7.26 -19.72 2.32
N THR A 125 -8.32 -20.42 1.95
CA THR A 125 -8.25 -21.56 1.03
C THR A 125 -8.57 -21.11 -0.39
N THR A 126 -7.72 -21.46 -1.34
CA THR A 126 -7.95 -21.24 -2.77
C THR A 126 -7.92 -22.58 -3.49
N THR A 127 -8.96 -22.86 -4.26
CA THR A 127 -9.05 -24.06 -5.09
C THR A 127 -8.62 -23.73 -6.50
N THR A 128 -7.63 -24.46 -7.00
CA THR A 128 -7.16 -24.34 -8.38
C THR A 128 -8.22 -24.85 -9.36
N LYS A 129 -8.11 -24.49 -10.64
CA LYS A 129 -8.99 -25.04 -11.70
C LYS A 129 -8.92 -26.56 -11.81
N ALA A 130 -7.84 -27.18 -11.33
CA ALA A 130 -7.65 -28.62 -11.27
C ALA A 130 -8.25 -29.29 -10.00
N GLY A 131 -9.00 -28.54 -9.17
CA GLY A 131 -9.65 -29.06 -7.96
C GLY A 131 -8.74 -29.17 -6.74
N VAL A 132 -7.43 -28.91 -6.87
CA VAL A 132 -6.49 -28.93 -5.73
C VAL A 132 -6.72 -27.68 -4.88
N SER A 133 -6.99 -27.89 -3.58
CA SER A 133 -7.18 -26.82 -2.60
C SER A 133 -5.89 -26.55 -1.85
N HIS A 134 -5.49 -25.28 -1.81
CA HIS A 134 -4.34 -24.82 -1.04
C HIS A 134 -4.80 -23.84 0.03
N THR A 135 -4.43 -24.10 1.28
CA THR A 135 -4.71 -23.22 2.42
C THR A 135 -3.46 -22.42 2.76
N TRP A 136 -3.64 -21.11 2.87
CA TRP A 136 -2.59 -20.13 3.11
C TRP A 136 -2.96 -19.31 4.34
N HIS A 137 -2.00 -18.67 4.99
CA HIS A 137 -2.32 -17.68 6.02
C HIS A 137 -3.14 -16.52 5.41
N ASP A 138 -4.07 -15.95 6.17
CA ASP A 138 -4.84 -14.80 5.70
C ASP A 138 -3.92 -13.56 5.56
N PRO A 139 -3.98 -12.81 4.45
CA PRO A 139 -3.14 -11.63 4.26
C PRO A 139 -3.78 -10.33 4.79
N ALA A 140 -4.86 -10.36 5.58
CA ALA A 140 -5.49 -9.13 6.08
C ALA A 140 -4.78 -8.60 7.34
N CYS A 141 -4.62 -7.27 7.43
CA CYS A 141 -4.17 -6.64 8.67
C CYS A 141 -5.31 -6.71 9.70
N PRO A 142 -5.07 -7.18 10.93
CA PRO A 142 -6.14 -7.24 11.91
C PRO A 142 -6.65 -5.87 12.34
N ALA A 143 -5.85 -4.80 12.23
CA ALA A 143 -6.30 -3.46 12.67
C ALA A 143 -7.14 -2.72 11.62
N CYS A 144 -6.74 -2.78 10.35
CA CYS A 144 -7.37 -2.00 9.28
C CYS A 144 -7.98 -2.83 8.15
N GLY A 145 -7.91 -4.16 8.21
CA GLY A 145 -8.48 -5.07 7.21
C GLY A 145 -7.75 -5.07 5.85
N SER A 146 -6.73 -4.23 5.67
CA SER A 146 -6.02 -4.10 4.40
C SER A 146 -5.27 -5.39 4.06
N LYS A 147 -5.47 -5.88 2.83
CA LYS A 147 -4.93 -7.17 2.36
C LYS A 147 -3.60 -7.01 1.64
N PHE A 148 -2.66 -7.92 1.88
CA PHE A 148 -1.33 -7.94 1.27
C PHE A 148 -0.53 -6.65 1.52
N ARG A 149 -0.71 -6.04 2.70
CA ARG A 149 -0.04 -4.78 3.11
C ARG A 149 0.95 -4.98 4.25
N GLN A 150 1.17 -6.21 4.70
CA GLN A 150 2.15 -6.54 5.73
C GLN A 150 3.55 -6.52 5.11
N LEU A 151 4.40 -5.68 5.65
CA LEU A 151 5.80 -5.59 5.32
C LEU A 151 6.60 -6.20 6.46
N LEU A 152 7.58 -7.05 6.13
CA LEU A 152 8.61 -7.41 7.10
C LEU A 152 9.51 -6.20 7.32
N LEU A 153 9.67 -5.80 8.59
CA LEU A 153 10.52 -4.67 8.93
C LEU A 153 11.98 -5.08 8.74
N GLY A 154 12.65 -4.36 7.85
CA GLY A 154 14.04 -4.56 7.51
C GLY A 154 14.33 -4.17 6.08
N ALA A 155 15.60 -4.13 5.73
CA ALA A 155 16.04 -3.75 4.40
C ALA A 155 16.93 -4.86 3.84
N ARG A 156 16.60 -5.33 2.65
CA ARG A 156 17.49 -6.21 1.87
C ARG A 156 18.52 -5.35 1.12
N ASN A 157 19.66 -5.95 0.78
CA ASN A 157 20.76 -5.27 0.08
C ASN A 157 20.30 -4.48 -1.15
N ALA A 158 19.44 -5.05 -2.00
CA ALA A 158 18.90 -4.34 -3.17
C ALA A 158 18.04 -3.11 -2.78
N THR A 159 17.28 -3.17 -1.68
CA THR A 159 16.50 -2.01 -1.22
C THR A 159 17.40 -0.89 -0.70
N LEU A 160 18.43 -1.23 0.09
CA LEU A 160 19.41 -0.25 0.56
C LEU A 160 20.21 0.35 -0.59
N GLY A 161 20.71 -0.48 -1.50
CA GLY A 161 21.43 -0.04 -2.70
C GLY A 161 20.61 0.94 -3.54
N ALA A 162 19.31 0.67 -3.73
CA ALA A 162 18.43 1.59 -4.43
C ALA A 162 18.34 2.97 -3.77
N VAL A 163 18.35 3.04 -2.43
CA VAL A 163 18.35 4.32 -1.70
C VAL A 163 19.67 5.05 -1.90
N THR A 164 20.81 4.36 -1.78
CA THR A 164 22.13 4.96 -2.03
C THR A 164 22.23 5.50 -3.45
N ILE A 165 21.84 4.71 -4.46
CA ILE A 165 21.80 5.13 -5.87
C ILE A 165 20.95 6.38 -6.03
N GLU A 166 19.77 6.41 -5.42
CA GLU A 166 18.87 7.55 -5.51
C GLU A 166 19.48 8.83 -4.91
N GLN A 167 20.11 8.73 -3.73
CA GLN A 167 20.79 9.87 -3.09
C GLN A 167 21.96 10.35 -3.96
N THR A 168 22.77 9.44 -4.50
CA THR A 168 23.87 9.78 -5.40
C THR A 168 23.37 10.43 -6.70
N TRP A 169 22.26 9.97 -7.28
CA TRP A 169 21.67 10.55 -8.49
C TRP A 169 20.94 11.89 -8.26
N ALA A 170 20.47 12.14 -7.04
CA ALA A 170 19.87 13.40 -6.65
C ALA A 170 20.92 14.46 -6.26
N SER A 171 22.16 14.05 -6.01
CA SER A 171 23.25 14.96 -5.67
C SER A 171 23.54 15.94 -6.82
N PRO A 172 23.66 17.26 -6.56
CA PRO A 172 24.06 18.23 -7.58
C PRO A 172 25.50 18.03 -8.05
N PHE A 173 26.31 17.27 -7.30
CA PHE A 173 27.69 16.93 -7.66
C PHE A 173 27.81 15.70 -8.56
N ASN A 174 26.68 15.07 -8.93
CA ASN A 174 26.67 13.94 -9.84
C ASN A 174 26.13 14.37 -11.21
N ASP A 175 27.06 14.65 -12.13
CA ASP A 175 26.80 15.05 -13.50
C ASP A 175 26.56 13.86 -14.45
N ASP A 176 26.98 12.63 -14.08
CA ASP A 176 26.74 11.41 -14.87
C ASP A 176 25.90 10.36 -14.13
N LYS A 177 24.61 10.28 -14.49
CA LYS A 177 23.63 9.36 -13.88
C LYS A 177 23.67 7.96 -14.50
N LYS A 178 24.86 7.37 -14.58
CA LYS A 178 25.05 5.98 -15.02
C LYS A 178 25.38 5.08 -13.84
N LEU A 179 24.92 3.84 -13.93
CA LEU A 179 25.16 2.82 -12.92
C LEU A 179 25.43 1.48 -13.61
N ILE A 180 26.54 0.85 -13.26
CA ILE A 180 26.86 -0.53 -13.65
C ILE A 180 26.71 -1.40 -12.40
N ALA A 181 25.85 -2.41 -12.48
CA ALA A 181 25.64 -3.36 -11.39
C ALA A 181 26.46 -4.63 -11.62
N PHE A 182 27.42 -4.91 -10.74
CA PHE A 182 28.16 -6.17 -10.71
C PHE A 182 27.53 -7.15 -9.72
N SER A 183 27.47 -8.42 -10.11
CA SER A 183 27.09 -9.53 -9.23
C SER A 183 27.77 -10.83 -9.67
N ASP A 184 27.72 -11.85 -8.83
CA ASP A 184 28.37 -13.15 -9.06
C ASP A 184 27.75 -13.95 -10.24
N SER A 185 26.55 -13.56 -10.70
CA SER A 185 25.92 -14.11 -11.90
C SER A 185 25.26 -13.04 -12.77
N VAL A 186 25.20 -13.30 -14.08
CA VAL A 186 24.55 -12.42 -15.07
C VAL A 186 23.06 -12.26 -14.76
N GLN A 187 22.39 -13.34 -14.32
CA GLN A 187 20.98 -13.31 -13.97
C GLN A 187 20.72 -12.42 -12.74
N ASP A 188 21.56 -12.51 -11.71
CA ASP A 188 21.41 -11.68 -10.52
C ASP A 188 21.78 -10.21 -10.80
N ALA A 189 22.81 -9.96 -11.60
CA ALA A 189 23.15 -8.62 -12.06
C ALA A 189 21.99 -7.98 -12.84
N ALA A 190 21.41 -8.71 -13.80
CA ALA A 190 20.26 -8.25 -14.58
C ALA A 190 19.03 -7.99 -13.69
N HIS A 191 18.75 -8.88 -12.73
CA HIS A 191 17.65 -8.71 -11.79
C HIS A 191 17.84 -7.46 -10.91
N ARG A 192 19.06 -7.23 -10.36
CA ARG A 192 19.38 -6.03 -9.57
C ARG A 192 19.29 -4.76 -10.41
N ALA A 193 19.84 -4.76 -11.62
CA ALA A 193 19.74 -3.63 -12.54
C ALA A 193 18.28 -3.28 -12.83
N GLY A 194 17.45 -4.27 -13.16
CA GLY A 194 16.01 -4.07 -13.36
C GLY A 194 15.30 -3.53 -12.11
N PHE A 195 15.65 -4.03 -10.92
CA PHE A 195 15.12 -3.55 -9.65
C PHE A 195 15.49 -2.08 -9.37
N PHE A 196 16.76 -1.71 -9.61
CA PHE A 196 17.24 -0.34 -9.44
C PHE A 196 16.56 0.62 -10.42
N THR A 197 16.52 0.28 -11.72
CA THR A 197 15.85 1.08 -12.76
C THR A 197 14.38 1.33 -12.44
N ALA A 198 13.65 0.31 -11.97
CA ALA A 198 12.24 0.47 -11.62
C ALA A 198 12.03 1.40 -10.41
N ARG A 199 12.96 1.39 -9.44
CA ARG A 199 12.89 2.25 -8.26
C ARG A 199 13.30 3.69 -8.55
N THR A 200 14.36 3.90 -9.33
CA THR A 200 14.83 5.23 -9.70
C THR A 200 13.82 5.96 -10.57
N TYR A 201 13.09 5.26 -11.44
CA TYR A 201 11.99 5.82 -12.24
C TYR A 201 10.98 6.63 -11.41
N LEU A 202 10.48 6.05 -10.29
CA LEU A 202 9.50 6.75 -9.45
C LEU A 202 10.10 7.99 -8.79
N ASN A 203 11.41 7.98 -8.49
CA ASN A 203 12.08 9.17 -7.98
C ASN A 203 12.17 10.27 -9.05
N THR A 204 12.54 9.92 -10.29
CA THR A 204 12.54 10.87 -11.42
C THR A 204 11.15 11.50 -11.61
N VAL A 205 10.11 10.67 -11.57
CA VAL A 205 8.72 11.15 -11.64
C VAL A 205 8.41 12.12 -10.50
N ARG A 206 8.77 11.80 -9.25
CA ARG A 206 8.54 12.68 -8.10
C ARG A 206 9.26 14.01 -8.22
N THR A 207 10.52 14.00 -8.65
CA THR A 207 11.28 15.23 -8.91
C THR A 207 10.58 16.07 -9.97
N GLY A 208 10.10 15.46 -11.06
CA GLY A 208 9.34 16.17 -12.08
C GLY A 208 8.01 16.72 -11.56
N LEU A 209 7.26 15.93 -10.79
CA LEU A 209 6.01 16.40 -10.16
C LEU A 209 6.25 17.52 -9.15
N ALA A 210 7.35 17.48 -8.40
CA ALA A 210 7.76 18.56 -7.49
C ALA A 210 8.02 19.86 -8.25
N GLN A 211 8.71 19.80 -9.41
CA GLN A 211 8.90 20.96 -10.28
C GLN A 211 7.56 21.50 -10.82
N VAL A 212 6.65 20.61 -11.24
CA VAL A 212 5.31 21.01 -11.67
C VAL A 212 4.57 21.75 -10.55
N ILE A 213 4.61 21.22 -9.32
CA ILE A 213 3.99 21.85 -8.14
C ILE A 213 4.57 23.25 -7.93
N ASP A 214 5.89 23.42 -8.01
CA ASP A 214 6.55 24.73 -7.84
C ASP A 214 6.13 25.77 -8.88
N GLN A 215 5.67 25.34 -10.06
CA GLN A 215 5.20 26.24 -11.11
C GLN A 215 3.73 26.64 -10.97
N ILE A 216 2.88 25.79 -10.38
CA ILE A 216 1.41 25.97 -10.44
C ILE A 216 0.72 26.11 -9.09
N ALA A 217 1.36 25.72 -8.00
CA ALA A 217 0.75 25.71 -6.67
C ALA A 217 1.25 26.90 -5.86
N THR A 218 0.44 27.94 -5.71
CA THR A 218 0.72 29.04 -4.77
C THR A 218 -0.58 29.69 -4.28
N PRO A 219 -1.03 29.48 -3.02
CA PRO A 219 -0.57 28.46 -2.05
C PRO A 219 -1.11 27.05 -2.37
N GLN A 220 -2.08 26.93 -3.27
CA GLN A 220 -2.72 25.68 -3.66
C GLN A 220 -3.09 25.72 -5.15
N CYS A 221 -3.38 24.57 -5.74
CA CYS A 221 -3.99 24.47 -7.05
C CYS A 221 -5.10 23.44 -7.03
N SER A 222 -5.98 23.49 -8.03
CA SER A 222 -7.03 22.50 -8.18
C SER A 222 -6.43 21.13 -8.53
N TRP A 223 -6.98 20.03 -8.00
CA TRP A 223 -6.55 18.67 -8.31
C TRP A 223 -6.58 18.36 -9.80
N ASN A 224 -7.61 18.82 -10.51
CA ASN A 224 -7.73 18.58 -11.95
C ASN A 224 -6.66 19.38 -12.72
N THR A 225 -6.43 20.63 -12.32
CA THR A 225 -5.34 21.44 -12.88
C THR A 225 -3.99 20.79 -12.65
N PHE A 226 -3.72 20.25 -11.46
CA PHE A 226 -2.49 19.53 -11.16
C PHE A 226 -2.30 18.31 -12.08
N LEU A 227 -3.32 17.46 -12.22
CA LEU A 227 -3.25 16.29 -13.09
C LEU A 227 -3.01 16.68 -14.55
N ASP A 228 -3.71 17.71 -15.05
CA ASP A 228 -3.54 18.16 -16.43
C ASP A 228 -2.17 18.80 -16.67
N LYS A 229 -1.71 19.65 -15.75
CA LYS A 229 -0.40 20.33 -15.84
C LYS A 229 0.77 19.38 -15.64
N SER A 230 0.61 18.32 -14.85
CA SER A 230 1.63 17.26 -14.69
C SER A 230 2.00 16.59 -16.02
N ALA A 231 1.07 16.52 -16.97
CA ALA A 231 1.27 15.88 -18.27
C ALA A 231 1.61 16.87 -19.40
N SER A 232 1.24 18.14 -19.27
CA SER A 232 1.32 19.12 -20.37
C SER A 232 2.48 20.10 -20.27
N LEU A 233 2.89 20.51 -19.06
CA LEU A 233 3.90 21.57 -18.87
C LEU A 233 5.25 21.30 -19.54
N TRP A 234 5.61 20.02 -19.70
CA TRP A 234 6.88 19.59 -20.28
C TRP A 234 7.01 19.90 -21.78
N GLN A 235 5.90 20.17 -22.46
CA GLN A 235 5.86 20.40 -23.91
C GLN A 235 5.06 21.65 -24.29
N GLU A 236 4.58 22.39 -23.30
CA GLU A 236 3.89 23.66 -23.49
C GLU A 236 4.90 24.76 -23.85
N LYS A 237 4.66 25.46 -24.96
CA LYS A 237 5.56 26.51 -25.44
C LYS A 237 5.66 27.64 -24.42
N GLY A 238 6.88 28.00 -24.04
CA GLY A 238 7.13 29.06 -23.05
C GLY A 238 7.05 28.59 -21.59
N SER A 239 6.73 27.32 -21.34
CA SER A 239 6.86 26.74 -20.01
C SER A 239 8.33 26.69 -19.58
N PRO A 240 8.66 27.03 -18.32
CA PRO A 240 10.02 26.87 -17.79
C PRO A 240 10.45 25.40 -17.68
N LEU A 241 9.50 24.45 -17.77
CA LEU A 241 9.76 23.01 -17.79
C LEU A 241 9.79 22.44 -19.22
N ALA A 242 9.60 23.28 -20.25
CA ALA A 242 9.55 22.81 -21.63
C ALA A 242 10.86 22.13 -22.05
N MET A 243 10.73 20.96 -22.66
CA MET A 243 11.87 20.19 -23.18
C MET A 243 11.52 19.48 -24.50
N PRO A 244 12.52 19.07 -25.29
CA PRO A 244 12.31 18.27 -26.49
C PRO A 244 11.53 16.97 -26.21
N VAL A 245 10.76 16.50 -27.19
CA VAL A 245 9.86 15.34 -27.02
C VAL A 245 10.63 14.05 -26.74
N GLU A 246 11.78 13.86 -27.39
CA GLU A 246 12.67 12.73 -27.20
C GLU A 246 13.23 12.71 -25.78
N ARG A 247 13.65 13.88 -25.27
CA ARG A 247 14.11 14.05 -23.89
C ARG A 247 13.00 13.71 -22.91
N PHE A 248 11.80 14.27 -23.10
CA PHE A 248 10.63 13.98 -22.26
C PHE A 248 10.32 12.47 -22.21
N VAL A 249 10.30 11.80 -23.36
CA VAL A 249 10.06 10.36 -23.42
C VAL A 249 11.17 9.60 -22.70
N SER A 250 12.44 9.96 -22.92
CA SER A 250 13.56 9.30 -22.25
C SER A 250 13.56 9.43 -20.73
N GLU A 251 13.14 10.60 -20.20
CA GLU A 251 13.11 10.85 -18.75
C GLU A 251 11.91 10.19 -18.06
N PHE A 252 10.74 10.14 -18.72
CA PHE A 252 9.47 9.75 -18.08
C PHE A 252 8.84 8.44 -18.60
N ILE A 253 9.48 7.73 -19.53
CA ILE A 253 8.99 6.42 -19.99
C ILE A 253 8.94 5.42 -18.83
N GLY A 254 7.77 4.80 -18.63
CA GLY A 254 7.61 3.76 -17.63
C GLY A 254 8.42 2.50 -17.97
N PRO A 255 9.03 1.79 -17.00
CA PRO A 255 9.78 0.55 -17.27
C PRO A 255 8.96 -0.49 -18.05
N ASN A 256 7.65 -0.58 -17.78
CA ASN A 256 6.75 -1.50 -18.48
C ASN A 256 6.29 -1.03 -19.87
N MET A 257 6.87 0.06 -20.38
CA MET A 257 6.61 0.64 -21.70
C MET A 257 7.81 0.51 -22.64
N MET A 258 9.00 0.17 -22.12
CA MET A 258 10.25 0.09 -22.89
C MET A 258 10.27 -1.02 -23.96
N TRP A 259 9.31 -1.93 -23.96
CA TRP A 259 9.17 -2.93 -25.03
C TRP A 259 8.55 -2.35 -26.32
N GLN A 260 7.95 -1.17 -26.27
CA GLN A 260 7.30 -0.57 -27.43
C GLN A 260 8.32 -0.25 -28.52
N ARG A 261 7.99 -0.58 -29.77
CA ARG A 261 8.89 -0.47 -30.92
C ARG A 261 9.55 0.92 -31.05
N ASP A 262 8.78 1.99 -30.88
CA ASP A 262 9.28 3.37 -30.99
C ASP A 262 10.38 3.66 -29.96
N TRP A 263 10.32 3.03 -28.77
CA TRP A 263 11.40 3.07 -27.80
C TRP A 263 12.54 2.11 -28.18
N ALA A 264 12.21 0.81 -28.25
CA ALA A 264 13.18 -0.28 -28.33
C ALA A 264 14.02 -0.28 -29.62
N VAL A 265 13.49 0.31 -30.70
CA VAL A 265 14.14 0.33 -32.01
C VAL A 265 14.51 1.74 -32.44
N SER A 266 13.60 2.71 -32.31
CA SER A 266 13.85 4.06 -32.86
C SER A 266 14.68 4.90 -31.90
N MET A 267 14.19 5.11 -30.68
CA MET A 267 14.91 5.90 -29.67
C MET A 267 16.27 5.30 -29.32
N GLN A 268 16.34 4.00 -29.02
CA GLN A 268 17.59 3.39 -28.55
C GLN A 268 18.70 3.32 -29.61
N ALA A 269 18.36 3.32 -30.90
CA ALA A 269 19.35 3.21 -31.97
C ALA A 269 19.61 4.53 -32.71
N HIS A 270 18.64 5.45 -32.76
CA HIS A 270 18.72 6.65 -33.59
C HIS A 270 18.52 7.95 -32.79
N ASP A 271 18.31 7.89 -31.47
CA ASP A 271 18.00 9.03 -30.60
C ASP A 271 16.84 9.91 -31.10
N HIS A 272 15.92 9.33 -31.89
CA HIS A 272 14.80 10.04 -32.49
C HIS A 272 13.53 9.17 -32.51
N LEU A 273 12.39 9.84 -32.38
CA LEU A 273 11.08 9.22 -32.52
C LEU A 273 10.56 9.32 -33.96
N PRO A 274 9.85 8.30 -34.46
CA PRO A 274 9.10 8.45 -35.70
C PRO A 274 8.12 9.63 -35.61
N LYS A 275 7.93 10.36 -36.72
CA LYS A 275 7.03 11.52 -36.76
C LYS A 275 5.60 11.20 -36.30
N ASP A 276 5.12 10.00 -36.57
CA ASP A 276 3.78 9.52 -36.22
C ASP A 276 3.77 8.70 -34.91
N SER A 277 4.78 8.85 -34.05
CA SER A 277 4.87 8.08 -32.81
C SER A 277 3.75 8.45 -31.83
N HIS A 278 3.06 7.43 -31.32
CA HIS A 278 2.10 7.57 -30.21
C HIS A 278 2.75 7.46 -28.82
N LEU A 279 4.05 7.17 -28.75
CA LEU A 279 4.76 6.97 -27.49
C LEU A 279 4.75 8.22 -26.60
N PRO A 280 4.97 9.46 -27.11
CA PRO A 280 4.88 10.66 -26.29
C PRO A 280 3.55 10.80 -25.55
N GLU A 281 2.44 10.56 -26.25
CA GLU A 281 1.10 10.64 -25.66
C GLU A 281 0.86 9.55 -24.61
N ARG A 282 1.36 8.33 -24.85
CA ARG A 282 1.34 7.27 -23.84
C ARG A 282 2.14 7.63 -22.58
N VAL A 283 3.30 8.28 -22.75
CA VAL A 283 4.13 8.77 -21.62
C VAL A 283 3.40 9.89 -20.86
N ARG A 284 2.73 10.82 -21.54
CA ARG A 284 1.89 11.85 -20.89
C ARG A 284 0.77 11.22 -20.04
N LYS A 285 0.03 10.25 -20.60
CA LYS A 285 -1.01 9.50 -19.86
C LYS A 285 -0.44 8.76 -18.66
N ARG A 286 0.73 8.14 -18.81
CA ARG A 286 1.45 7.50 -17.71
C ARG A 286 1.83 8.50 -16.63
N LEU A 287 2.37 9.67 -16.98
CA LEU A 287 2.78 10.68 -16.01
C LEU A 287 1.58 11.22 -15.22
N ARG A 288 0.46 11.50 -15.90
CA ARG A 288 -0.82 11.85 -15.26
C ARG A 288 -1.28 10.77 -14.27
N TRP A 289 -1.17 9.50 -14.65
CA TRP A 289 -1.51 8.39 -13.76
C TRP A 289 -0.57 8.29 -12.55
N GLN A 290 0.73 8.53 -12.73
CA GLN A 290 1.67 8.55 -11.61
C GLN A 290 1.38 9.69 -10.65
N ALA A 291 1.02 10.87 -11.16
CA ALA A 291 0.56 11.99 -10.33
C ALA A 291 -0.67 11.60 -9.50
N PHE A 292 -1.65 10.93 -10.13
CA PHE A 292 -2.82 10.38 -9.42
C PHE A 292 -2.39 9.36 -8.35
N ALA A 293 -1.56 8.38 -8.71
CA ALA A 293 -1.17 7.29 -7.82
C ALA A 293 -0.39 7.79 -6.60
N GLU A 294 0.52 8.74 -6.80
CA GLU A 294 1.41 9.33 -5.78
C GLU A 294 0.62 9.93 -4.61
N PHE A 295 -0.45 10.69 -4.90
CA PHE A 295 -1.27 11.34 -3.86
C PHE A 295 -2.47 10.51 -3.39
N THR A 296 -2.66 9.29 -3.93
CA THR A 296 -3.80 8.43 -3.60
C THR A 296 -3.35 7.08 -3.04
N TYR A 297 -3.47 5.99 -3.80
CA TYR A 297 -3.23 4.62 -3.32
C TYR A 297 -1.75 4.27 -3.06
N LEU A 298 -0.82 5.13 -3.49
CA LEU A 298 0.61 5.04 -3.14
C LEU A 298 1.06 6.07 -2.09
N SER A 299 0.19 6.98 -1.63
CA SER A 299 0.52 8.05 -0.68
C SER A 299 1.01 7.58 0.69
N ARG A 300 0.83 6.30 1.02
CA ARG A 300 1.35 5.69 2.27
C ARG A 300 2.51 4.72 2.04
N ARG A 301 2.99 4.58 0.80
CA ARG A 301 4.00 3.57 0.46
C ARG A 301 5.37 4.20 0.25
N GLY A 302 6.25 4.01 1.23
CA GLY A 302 7.62 4.49 1.17
C GLY A 302 7.68 6.02 1.07
N ARG A 303 8.79 6.54 0.54
CA ARG A 303 8.94 7.97 0.29
C ARG A 303 8.01 8.41 -0.84
N ASN A 304 7.25 9.47 -0.59
CA ASN A 304 6.34 10.10 -1.52
C ASN A 304 6.19 11.59 -1.18
N LEU A 305 5.63 12.37 -2.10
CA LEU A 305 5.53 13.83 -1.97
C LEU A 305 4.68 14.28 -0.77
N ASP A 306 3.69 13.48 -0.35
CA ASP A 306 2.87 13.72 0.86
C ASP A 306 3.71 13.51 2.13
N ALA A 307 4.40 12.36 2.23
CA ALA A 307 5.20 11.98 3.39
C ALA A 307 6.43 12.86 3.63
N ILE A 308 7.02 13.45 2.59
CA ILE A 308 8.15 14.40 2.73
C ILE A 308 7.69 15.85 2.93
N GLY A 309 6.37 16.11 2.97
CA GLY A 309 5.82 17.44 3.19
C GLY A 309 5.93 18.41 2.01
N LYS A 310 6.08 17.92 0.77
CA LYS A 310 6.13 18.79 -0.43
C LYS A 310 4.74 19.30 -0.83
N ALA A 311 3.74 18.43 -0.81
CA ALA A 311 2.34 18.77 -1.10
C ALA A 311 1.43 17.68 -0.54
N THR A 312 0.15 18.00 -0.29
CA THR A 312 -0.85 17.01 0.13
C THR A 312 -2.17 17.20 -0.61
N LEU A 313 -2.85 16.10 -0.93
CA LEU A 313 -4.19 16.14 -1.51
C LEU A 313 -5.22 16.13 -0.37
N ALA A 314 -5.72 17.30 0.01
CA ALA A 314 -6.70 17.43 1.09
C ALA A 314 -8.16 17.40 0.57
N PRO A 315 -9.10 16.80 1.33
CA PRO A 315 -10.52 17.04 1.09
C PRO A 315 -10.87 18.52 1.29
N ARG A 316 -11.87 19.02 0.57
CA ARG A 316 -12.39 20.38 0.78
C ARG A 316 -13.15 20.43 2.10
N LEU A 317 -12.69 21.28 3.02
CA LEU A 317 -13.30 21.39 4.36
C LEU A 317 -14.78 21.76 4.28
N GLU A 318 -15.16 22.69 3.40
CA GLU A 318 -16.54 23.12 3.18
C GLU A 318 -17.49 21.95 2.84
N ASP A 319 -17.02 21.00 2.03
CA ASP A 319 -17.82 19.84 1.64
C ASP A 319 -17.96 18.84 2.81
N ILE A 320 -16.90 18.69 3.62
CA ILE A 320 -16.94 17.88 4.85
C ILE A 320 -17.90 18.48 5.88
N GLU A 321 -17.85 19.80 6.06
CA GLU A 321 -18.73 20.53 6.97
C GLU A 321 -20.20 20.42 6.55
N ARG A 322 -20.49 20.63 5.26
CA ARG A 322 -21.84 20.46 4.71
C ARG A 322 -22.36 19.03 4.91
N ALA A 323 -21.51 18.02 4.69
CA ALA A 323 -21.85 16.63 4.93
C ALA A 323 -22.08 16.33 6.42
N ALA A 324 -21.29 16.93 7.31
CA ALA A 324 -21.47 16.79 8.76
C ALA A 324 -22.80 17.39 9.23
N ASP A 325 -23.16 18.58 8.72
CA ASP A 325 -24.41 19.26 9.04
C ASP A 325 -25.63 18.46 8.55
N ALA A 326 -25.53 17.80 7.39
CA ALA A 326 -26.57 16.91 6.90
C ALA A 326 -26.65 15.57 7.67
N LEU A 327 -25.51 15.04 8.12
CA LEU A 327 -25.43 13.73 8.77
C LEU A 327 -25.81 13.78 10.26
N LEU A 328 -25.52 14.88 10.96
CA LEU A 328 -25.72 14.99 12.40
C LEU A 328 -27.17 14.73 12.83
N PRO A 329 -28.21 15.32 12.21
CA PRO A 329 -29.61 15.00 12.54
C PRO A 329 -29.95 13.53 12.31
N VAL A 330 -29.40 12.90 11.27
CA VAL A 330 -29.63 11.47 10.97
C VAL A 330 -29.00 10.58 12.05
N LEU A 331 -27.79 10.90 12.52
CA LEU A 331 -27.14 10.18 13.62
C LEU A 331 -27.96 10.28 14.92
N HIS A 332 -28.54 11.45 15.17
CA HIS A 332 -29.38 11.70 16.34
C HIS A 332 -30.71 10.94 16.24
N GLU A 333 -31.48 11.16 15.17
CA GLU A 333 -32.86 10.66 15.06
C GLU A 333 -32.95 9.20 14.63
N ALA A 334 -32.21 8.79 13.60
CA ALA A 334 -32.33 7.43 13.05
C ALA A 334 -31.49 6.40 13.82
N PHE A 335 -30.33 6.82 14.35
CA PHE A 335 -29.38 5.92 15.01
C PHE A 335 -29.29 6.11 16.53
N GLY A 336 -29.99 7.10 17.10
CA GLY A 336 -30.01 7.35 18.55
C GLY A 336 -28.68 7.80 19.14
N ILE A 337 -27.71 8.24 18.33
CA ILE A 337 -26.37 8.64 18.76
C ILE A 337 -26.39 10.09 19.27
N ARG A 338 -27.19 10.37 20.31
CA ARG A 338 -27.48 11.72 20.83
C ARG A 338 -26.23 12.47 21.32
N HIS A 339 -25.17 11.76 21.69
CA HIS A 339 -23.90 12.33 22.15
C HIS A 339 -22.99 12.77 20.99
N ALA A 340 -23.34 12.48 19.73
CA ALA A 340 -22.59 12.97 18.58
C ALA A 340 -22.69 14.50 18.52
N VAL A 341 -21.55 15.18 18.36
CA VAL A 341 -21.49 16.63 18.17
C VAL A 341 -20.85 16.94 16.81
N ARG A 342 -21.21 18.10 16.22
CA ARG A 342 -20.73 18.52 14.90
C ARG A 342 -19.22 18.33 14.73
N ARG A 343 -18.43 18.78 15.72
CA ARG A 343 -16.97 18.66 15.71
C ARG A 343 -16.49 17.22 15.51
N THR A 344 -17.06 16.27 16.25
CA THR A 344 -16.69 14.85 16.16
C THR A 344 -17.11 14.25 14.81
N VAL A 345 -18.27 14.65 14.29
CA VAL A 345 -18.75 14.20 12.96
C VAL A 345 -17.85 14.72 11.85
N VAL A 346 -17.45 16.00 11.89
CA VAL A 346 -16.48 16.58 10.96
C VAL A 346 -15.15 15.85 11.01
N GLN A 347 -14.60 15.59 12.21
CA GLN A 347 -13.35 14.85 12.38
C GLN A 347 -13.43 13.43 11.83
N TRP A 348 -14.55 12.74 12.09
CA TRP A 348 -14.78 11.40 11.59
C TRP A 348 -14.90 11.37 10.06
N LEU A 349 -15.69 12.27 9.46
CA LEU A 349 -15.83 12.39 8.00
C LEU A 349 -14.50 12.75 7.34
N TRP A 350 -13.72 13.65 7.93
CA TRP A 350 -12.38 13.98 7.45
C TRP A 350 -11.49 12.74 7.40
N GLY A 351 -11.42 11.99 8.51
CA GLY A 351 -10.64 10.75 8.58
C GLY A 351 -11.13 9.69 7.59
N PHE A 352 -12.45 9.55 7.45
CA PHE A 352 -13.08 8.63 6.51
C PHE A 352 -12.75 8.97 5.04
N VAL A 353 -12.87 10.24 4.64
CA VAL A 353 -12.55 10.68 3.28
C VAL A 353 -11.04 10.59 3.01
N CYS A 354 -10.19 10.94 3.98
CA CYS A 354 -8.75 10.73 3.88
C CYS A 354 -8.40 9.25 3.70
N HIS A 355 -9.09 8.36 4.41
CA HIS A 355 -8.94 6.92 4.23
C HIS A 355 -9.30 6.51 2.80
N LEU A 356 -10.48 6.90 2.29
CA LEU A 356 -10.90 6.61 0.91
C LEU A 356 -9.90 7.13 -0.13
N ARG A 357 -9.40 8.37 0.04
CA ARG A 357 -8.33 8.94 -0.80
C ARG A 357 -7.08 8.06 -0.82
N GLN A 358 -6.60 7.65 0.36
CA GLN A 358 -5.43 6.78 0.53
C GLN A 358 -5.64 5.36 -0.01
N ARG A 359 -6.90 4.93 -0.20
CA ARG A 359 -7.25 3.69 -0.90
C ARG A 359 -7.28 3.86 -2.42
N GLY A 360 -7.25 5.09 -2.94
CA GLY A 360 -7.39 5.38 -4.37
C GLY A 360 -8.81 5.69 -4.82
N ALA A 361 -9.77 5.81 -3.91
CA ALA A 361 -11.15 6.15 -4.21
C ALA A 361 -11.33 7.66 -4.51
N VAL A 362 -10.58 8.15 -5.50
CA VAL A 362 -10.66 9.51 -6.02
C VAL A 362 -11.15 9.44 -7.46
N ALA A 363 -12.11 10.30 -7.79
CA ALA A 363 -12.72 10.31 -9.10
C ALA A 363 -11.68 10.70 -10.17
N MET A 364 -11.59 9.88 -11.22
CA MET A 364 -10.79 10.14 -12.41
C MET A 364 -11.55 9.55 -13.61
N PRO A 365 -11.64 10.22 -14.77
CA PRO A 365 -12.42 9.73 -15.92
C PRO A 365 -12.12 8.27 -16.30
N GLU A 366 -10.84 7.90 -16.28
CA GLU A 366 -10.35 6.56 -16.59
C GLU A 366 -10.87 5.48 -15.61
N LEU A 367 -11.17 5.87 -14.38
CA LEU A 367 -11.62 4.98 -13.31
C LEU A 367 -13.14 4.79 -13.26
N MET A 368 -13.94 5.53 -14.04
CA MET A 368 -15.40 5.53 -13.88
C MET A 368 -16.05 4.17 -14.14
N ALA A 369 -15.62 3.45 -15.17
CA ALA A 369 -16.11 2.10 -15.42
C ALA A 369 -15.66 1.13 -14.31
N TYR A 370 -14.39 1.22 -13.93
CA TYR A 370 -13.81 0.41 -12.86
C TYR A 370 -14.50 0.60 -11.51
N ALA A 371 -14.83 1.84 -11.15
CA ALA A 371 -15.53 2.18 -9.92
C ALA A 371 -16.95 1.61 -9.86
N ARG A 372 -17.56 1.25 -11.00
CA ARG A 372 -18.89 0.63 -11.06
C ARG A 372 -18.85 -0.89 -10.91
N ASP A 373 -17.87 -1.56 -11.52
CA ASP A 373 -17.87 -3.03 -11.65
C ASP A 373 -16.72 -3.75 -10.92
N GLY A 374 -15.71 -3.02 -10.45
CA GLY A 374 -14.50 -3.59 -9.84
C GLY A 374 -13.63 -4.41 -10.80
N ASN A 375 -13.87 -4.35 -12.11
CA ASN A 375 -13.21 -5.19 -13.10
C ASN A 375 -11.82 -4.65 -13.48
N VAL A 376 -10.80 -5.10 -12.73
CA VAL A 376 -9.39 -4.71 -12.94
C VAL A 376 -8.87 -5.13 -14.32
N PHE A 377 -9.32 -6.28 -14.84
CA PHE A 377 -8.87 -6.74 -16.16
C PHE A 377 -9.39 -5.79 -17.25
N ALA A 378 -10.68 -5.48 -17.24
CA ALA A 378 -11.26 -4.52 -18.17
C ALA A 378 -10.58 -3.14 -18.03
N PHE A 379 -10.38 -2.67 -16.80
CA PHE A 379 -9.71 -1.40 -16.52
C PHE A 379 -8.29 -1.35 -17.12
N THR A 380 -7.52 -2.43 -17.02
CA THR A 380 -6.11 -2.44 -17.46
C THR A 380 -5.90 -2.81 -18.92
N ARG A 381 -6.84 -3.54 -19.54
CA ARG A 381 -6.65 -4.10 -20.90
C ARG A 381 -7.46 -3.41 -21.99
N THR A 382 -8.52 -2.68 -21.65
CA THR A 382 -9.35 -1.99 -22.65
C THR A 382 -8.80 -0.60 -22.98
N GLN A 383 -9.28 0.01 -24.08
CA GLN A 383 -8.95 1.39 -24.48
C GLN A 383 -7.43 1.68 -24.59
N GLY A 384 -6.63 0.68 -24.99
CA GLY A 384 -5.17 0.80 -25.13
C GLY A 384 -4.42 1.00 -23.81
N ARG A 385 -5.06 0.83 -22.64
CA ARG A 385 -4.43 1.15 -21.35
C ARG A 385 -3.30 0.21 -20.96
N GLY A 386 -3.27 -1.01 -21.52
CA GLY A 386 -2.18 -1.96 -21.33
C GLY A 386 -0.82 -1.46 -21.84
N GLU A 387 -0.82 -0.43 -22.69
CA GLU A 387 0.39 0.16 -23.27
C GLU A 387 1.03 1.22 -22.38
N TRP A 388 0.33 1.73 -21.36
CA TRP A 388 0.83 2.84 -20.54
C TRP A 388 0.55 2.69 -19.03
N LEU A 389 -0.54 2.03 -18.61
CA LEU A 389 -0.78 1.76 -17.19
C LEU A 389 0.29 0.82 -16.62
N PRO A 390 0.63 0.94 -15.33
CA PRO A 390 1.44 -0.06 -14.66
C PRO A 390 0.65 -1.38 -14.57
N GLY A 391 1.36 -2.50 -14.50
CA GLY A 391 0.72 -3.79 -14.26
C GLY A 391 -0.02 -3.79 -12.91
N MET A 392 -1.32 -4.12 -12.92
CA MET A 392 -2.15 -4.26 -11.72
C MET A 392 -2.67 -5.69 -11.60
N GLY A 393 -1.99 -6.49 -10.80
CA GLY A 393 -2.37 -7.85 -10.43
C GLY A 393 -3.08 -7.90 -9.07
N GLU A 394 -3.22 -9.12 -8.52
CA GLU A 394 -3.86 -9.33 -7.21
C GLU A 394 -3.00 -8.82 -6.05
N ARG A 395 -1.66 -8.92 -6.17
CA ARG A 395 -0.70 -8.52 -5.13
C ARG A 395 -0.11 -7.13 -5.32
N THR A 396 -0.51 -6.41 -6.37
CA THR A 396 0.00 -5.07 -6.68
C THR A 396 -1.00 -4.02 -6.18
N PRO A 397 -0.52 -2.90 -5.61
CA PRO A 397 -1.40 -1.82 -5.20
C PRO A 397 -2.22 -1.29 -6.38
N ARG A 398 -3.49 -1.02 -6.12
CA ARG A 398 -4.44 -0.44 -7.07
C ARG A 398 -5.49 0.36 -6.32
N PRO A 399 -6.22 1.26 -7.00
CA PRO A 399 -7.36 1.94 -6.41
C PRO A 399 -8.39 0.95 -5.87
N VAL A 400 -8.91 1.20 -4.69
CA VAL A 400 -9.98 0.44 -4.07
C VAL A 400 -11.09 1.40 -3.66
N PHE A 401 -12.27 1.19 -4.25
CA PHE A 401 -13.45 2.00 -3.99
C PHE A 401 -14.30 1.39 -2.89
N LEU A 402 -15.19 2.21 -2.35
CA LEU A 402 -16.24 1.79 -1.44
C LEU A 402 -17.45 1.31 -2.23
N SER A 403 -18.03 0.18 -1.83
CA SER A 403 -19.26 -0.33 -2.44
C SER A 403 -20.30 -0.78 -1.42
N LEU A 404 -21.56 -0.67 -1.83
CA LEU A 404 -22.72 -1.30 -1.17
C LEU A 404 -23.05 -2.66 -1.79
N GLY A 405 -22.49 -2.98 -2.95
CA GLY A 405 -22.70 -4.21 -3.70
C GLY A 405 -21.72 -5.32 -3.34
N ARG A 406 -21.51 -6.25 -4.29
CA ARG A 406 -20.66 -7.45 -4.16
C ARG A 406 -19.43 -7.42 -5.07
N GLU A 407 -19.04 -6.23 -5.53
CA GLU A 407 -17.92 -6.01 -6.45
C GLU A 407 -16.62 -6.47 -5.79
N ARG A 408 -15.90 -7.36 -6.48
CA ARG A 408 -14.71 -7.99 -5.90
C ARG A 408 -13.58 -7.00 -5.75
N GLY A 409 -12.95 -7.02 -4.57
CA GLY A 409 -11.75 -6.22 -4.29
C GLY A 409 -12.02 -4.77 -3.93
N PHE A 410 -13.30 -4.41 -3.73
CA PHE A 410 -13.75 -3.17 -3.11
C PHE A 410 -13.97 -3.33 -1.62
N ASP A 411 -13.95 -2.20 -0.91
CA ASP A 411 -14.26 -2.17 0.52
C ASP A 411 -15.79 -2.09 0.66
N HIS A 412 -16.39 -2.94 1.49
CA HIS A 412 -17.85 -3.05 1.62
C HIS A 412 -18.33 -2.48 2.95
N LEU A 413 -19.35 -1.61 2.92
CA LEU A 413 -19.95 -1.06 4.15
C LEU A 413 -20.90 -2.04 4.86
N VAL A 414 -21.49 -2.96 4.11
CA VAL A 414 -22.41 -3.97 4.62
C VAL A 414 -21.78 -5.33 4.35
N ASN A 415 -21.80 -6.23 5.34
CA ASN A 415 -21.30 -7.58 5.14
C ASN A 415 -22.17 -8.30 4.10
N PRO A 416 -21.65 -8.62 2.90
CA PRO A 416 -22.45 -9.24 1.84
C PRO A 416 -22.87 -10.69 2.17
N GLN A 417 -22.33 -11.27 3.25
CA GLN A 417 -22.58 -12.62 3.74
C GLN A 417 -23.42 -12.67 5.03
N ALA A 418 -23.79 -11.53 5.63
CA ALA A 418 -24.68 -11.54 6.78
C ALA A 418 -26.12 -11.80 6.31
N PRO A 419 -26.88 -12.73 6.92
CA PRO A 419 -28.30 -12.87 6.62
C PRO A 419 -29.03 -11.56 6.96
N ASP A 420 -29.80 -11.06 6.00
CA ASP A 420 -30.52 -9.79 6.04
C ASP A 420 -31.44 -9.70 7.27
N ARG A 421 -30.93 -9.12 8.36
CA ARG A 421 -31.76 -8.84 9.55
C ARG A 421 -31.94 -7.35 9.83
N VAL A 422 -31.33 -6.48 9.03
CA VAL A 422 -31.41 -5.02 9.17
C VAL A 422 -31.68 -4.35 7.81
N ASP A 423 -32.66 -4.85 7.07
CA ASP A 423 -33.09 -4.24 5.79
C ASP A 423 -34.56 -3.82 5.77
N ARG A 424 -35.11 -3.47 6.94
CA ARG A 424 -36.36 -2.70 7.04
C ARG A 424 -36.05 -1.24 7.26
N GLY A 425 -35.65 -0.54 6.20
CA GLY A 425 -35.49 0.91 6.24
C GLY A 425 -34.82 1.56 5.03
N ARG A 426 -34.22 0.81 4.10
CA ARG A 426 -33.52 1.36 2.93
C ARG A 426 -34.19 0.99 1.61
N ASN A 427 -35.42 1.45 1.40
CA ASN A 427 -35.92 1.64 0.04
C ASN A 427 -35.39 2.97 -0.51
N ALA A 428 -34.16 2.95 -1.00
CA ALA A 428 -33.64 3.92 -1.96
C ALA A 428 -33.20 3.13 -3.20
N PRO A 429 -33.45 3.63 -4.43
CA PRO A 429 -33.57 2.79 -5.62
C PRO A 429 -32.28 2.02 -5.92
N ALA A 430 -32.46 0.74 -6.19
CA ALA A 430 -31.43 -0.22 -6.57
C ALA A 430 -30.59 0.26 -7.77
N GLY A 431 -29.29 -0.03 -7.72
CA GLY A 431 -28.45 -0.07 -8.92
C GLY A 431 -27.49 1.08 -9.15
N GLN A 432 -27.04 1.80 -8.11
CA GLN A 432 -25.90 2.70 -8.24
C GLN A 432 -24.84 2.35 -7.20
N SER A 433 -23.67 1.91 -7.66
CA SER A 433 -22.44 2.02 -6.87
C SER A 433 -22.36 3.47 -6.39
N VAL A 434 -22.54 3.71 -5.09
CA VAL A 434 -22.31 5.04 -4.53
C VAL A 434 -20.80 5.22 -4.52
N ALA A 435 -20.26 5.66 -5.65
CA ALA A 435 -18.95 6.29 -5.68
C ALA A 435 -19.08 7.50 -4.76
N ALA A 436 -18.53 7.39 -3.54
CA ALA A 436 -18.29 8.55 -2.70
C ALA A 436 -17.42 9.49 -3.54
N ARG A 437 -18.07 10.46 -4.19
CA ARG A 437 -17.40 11.46 -5.01
C ARG A 437 -16.65 12.35 -4.04
N VAL A 438 -15.39 12.01 -3.80
CA VAL A 438 -14.44 13.00 -3.33
C VAL A 438 -14.15 13.89 -4.54
N GLN A 439 -14.98 14.92 -4.74
CA GLN A 439 -14.69 15.99 -5.68
C GLN A 439 -13.55 16.81 -5.09
N ALA A 440 -12.32 16.40 -5.41
CA ALA A 440 -11.21 17.33 -5.36
C ALA A 440 -11.33 18.20 -6.61
N GLN A 441 -11.67 19.48 -6.43
CA GLN A 441 -11.52 20.45 -7.52
C GLN A 441 -10.05 20.67 -7.73
#